data_AF-F9XJR2-F1
#
_entry.id   AF-F9XJR2-F1
#
_cell.length_a   1.000
_cell.length_b   1.000
_cell.length_c   1.000
_cell.angle_alpha   90.00
_cell.angle_beta   90.00
_cell.angle_gamma   90.00
#
_symmetry.space_group_name_H-M   'P 1'
#
loop_
_entity.id
_entity.type
_entity.pdbx_description
1 polymer ?
#
loop_
_entity_poly.entity_id
_entity_poly.type
_entity_poly.pdbx_seq_one_letter_code
_entity_poly.pdbx_strand_id
1 'polypeptide(L)'
;MVRLKHRYLLVNILYTEPAKPARPAKTAAEAQLPWTVQFRRPGQDKMDGKLLARVVRDGVAELFGDYGAGMVAGSLQVKYMSSATNTAIIRVSRAHYRLVWAALTFTTKLPNPVNESCVIQVVRVSGTIKKAEEEAIRRARLSIVRARRAAERKTGVADSLSEDEFDDLGLAGDIEDRDGHDDEDDDEDDGD
;
A
#
# COMPACT_ATOMS: atom_id res chain seq x y z
N MET A 1 -3.42 -10.57 -31.53
CA MET A 1 -2.66 -9.33 -31.19
C MET A 1 -2.23 -9.40 -29.73
N VAL A 2 -0.93 -9.47 -29.43
CA VAL A 2 -0.41 -9.70 -28.06
C VAL A 2 -0.03 -8.35 -27.41
N ARG A 3 -0.40 -8.14 -26.15
CA ARG A 3 -0.04 -6.96 -25.36
C ARG A 3 0.65 -7.35 -24.05
N LEU A 4 1.63 -6.56 -23.62
CA LEU A 4 2.27 -6.72 -22.31
C LEU A 4 1.27 -6.36 -21.19
N LYS A 5 0.98 -7.33 -20.31
CA LYS A 5 0.08 -7.15 -19.17
C LYS A 5 0.87 -6.70 -17.93
N HIS A 6 0.37 -5.67 -17.27
CA HIS A 6 0.97 -5.12 -16.03
C HIS A 6 0.07 -5.34 -14.82
N ARG A 7 0.67 -5.25 -13.64
CA ARG A 7 0.00 -5.18 -12.33
C ARG A 7 0.44 -3.91 -11.61
N TYR A 8 -0.49 -3.32 -10.89
CA TYR A 8 -0.31 -2.12 -10.07
C TYR A 8 -0.49 -2.50 -8.62
N LEU A 9 0.54 -2.33 -7.80
CA LEU A 9 0.51 -2.58 -6.38
C LEU A 9 0.27 -1.24 -5.68
N LEU A 10 -0.83 -1.16 -4.93
CA LEU A 10 -1.09 -0.08 -3.99
C LEU A 10 -0.43 -0.44 -2.67
N VAL A 11 0.52 0.38 -2.24
CA VAL A 11 1.33 0.13 -1.03
C VAL A 11 1.19 1.28 -0.05
N ASN A 12 1.29 0.96 1.24
CA ASN A 12 1.26 1.90 2.35
C ASN A 12 2.46 1.64 3.26
N ILE A 13 3.24 2.68 3.56
CA ILE A 13 4.41 2.58 4.44
C ILE A 13 4.00 2.96 5.84
N LEU A 14 4.21 2.06 6.79
CA LEU A 14 3.94 2.24 8.21
C LEU A 14 5.26 2.38 8.96
N TYR A 15 5.35 3.33 9.88
CA TYR A 15 6.56 3.52 10.68
C TYR A 15 6.36 2.95 12.08
N THR A 16 7.18 1.98 12.46
CA THR A 16 7.00 1.21 13.71
C THR A 16 7.61 1.89 14.92
N GLU A 17 8.69 2.63 14.75
CA GLU A 17 9.34 3.36 15.84
C GLU A 17 8.68 4.72 16.03
N PRO A 18 8.43 5.18 17.28
CA PRO A 18 8.01 6.55 17.52
C PRO A 18 9.11 7.49 17.00
N ALA A 19 8.73 8.47 16.17
CA ALA A 19 9.70 9.40 15.59
C ALA A 19 10.44 10.07 16.74
N LYS A 20 11.78 10.20 16.62
CA LYS A 20 12.49 11.19 17.42
C LYS A 20 11.82 12.53 17.11
N PRO A 21 11.12 13.16 18.06
CA PRO A 21 10.28 14.29 17.72
C PRO A 21 11.19 15.43 17.28
N ALA A 22 11.09 15.85 16.01
CA ALA A 22 11.82 17.01 15.49
C ALA A 22 11.41 18.31 16.20
N ARG A 23 10.27 18.29 16.91
CA ARG A 23 9.77 19.35 17.77
C ARG A 23 9.43 18.75 19.13
N PRO A 24 9.99 19.22 20.26
CA PRO A 24 9.65 18.70 21.57
C PRO A 24 8.14 18.82 21.79
N ALA A 25 7.51 17.72 22.22
CA ALA A 25 6.08 17.65 22.50
C ALA A 25 5.71 18.74 23.51
N LYS A 26 4.73 19.58 23.18
CA LYS A 26 4.36 20.72 24.01
C LYS A 26 3.37 20.36 25.12
N THR A 27 2.76 19.16 25.07
CA THR A 27 1.70 18.77 26.00
C THR A 27 1.64 17.25 26.21
N ALA A 28 1.29 16.82 27.43
CA ALA A 28 1.13 15.41 27.80
C ALA A 28 0.07 14.65 26.97
N ALA A 29 -0.83 15.36 26.28
CA ALA A 29 -1.83 14.79 25.37
C ALA A 29 -1.24 14.33 24.01
N GLU A 30 -0.14 14.92 23.53
CA GLU A 30 0.59 14.41 22.36
C GLU A 30 1.28 13.07 22.64
N ALA A 31 1.59 12.78 23.92
CA ALA A 31 2.20 11.52 24.33
C ALA A 31 1.26 10.32 24.26
N GLN A 32 -0.07 10.53 24.13
CA GLN A 32 -1.08 9.47 24.08
C GLN A 32 -1.94 9.55 22.81
N LEU A 33 -1.31 9.78 21.66
CA LEU A 33 -1.99 9.57 20.38
C LEU A 33 -2.36 8.08 20.23
N PRO A 34 -3.56 7.75 19.73
CA PRO A 34 -3.93 6.36 19.45
C PRO A 34 -2.91 5.71 18.51
N TRP A 35 -2.59 4.44 18.77
CA TRP A 35 -1.61 3.67 17.99
C TRP A 35 -1.84 3.77 16.46
N THR A 36 -3.09 3.81 16.02
CA THR A 36 -3.49 3.94 14.61
C THR A 36 -2.93 5.21 13.95
N VAL A 37 -2.83 6.31 14.70
CA VAL A 37 -2.31 7.60 14.21
C VAL A 37 -0.79 7.59 14.19
N GLN A 38 -0.15 6.93 15.17
CA GLN A 38 1.30 6.86 15.28
C GLN A 38 1.93 6.12 14.10
N PHE A 39 1.38 4.96 13.70
CA PHE A 39 1.90 4.19 12.57
C PHE A 39 1.69 4.86 11.20
N ARG A 40 0.65 5.69 11.08
CA ARG A 40 0.27 6.39 9.83
C ARG A 40 0.78 7.82 9.79
N ARG A 41 1.78 8.16 10.61
CA ARG A 41 2.38 9.49 10.60
C ARG A 41 2.83 9.89 9.19
N PRO A 42 2.83 11.18 8.84
CA PRO A 42 3.45 11.66 7.61
C PRO A 42 4.93 11.28 7.56
N GLY A 43 5.41 10.90 6.38
CA GLY A 43 6.82 10.64 6.13
C GLY A 43 7.60 11.94 6.02
N GLN A 44 8.93 11.84 6.09
CA GLN A 44 9.80 12.98 5.84
C GLN A 44 9.69 13.39 4.35
N ASP A 45 9.80 14.69 4.03
CA ASP A 45 9.76 15.21 2.65
C ASP A 45 10.89 14.70 1.74
N LYS A 46 11.86 13.97 2.30
CA LYS A 46 12.94 13.33 1.56
C LYS A 46 12.54 11.97 0.96
N MET A 47 11.31 11.52 1.20
CA MET A 47 10.80 10.28 0.66
C MET A 47 10.38 10.47 -0.79
N ASP A 48 11.26 10.10 -1.72
CA ASP A 48 11.02 10.18 -3.17
C ASP A 48 10.66 8.81 -3.77
N GLY A 49 9.89 8.81 -4.86
CA GLY A 49 9.55 7.61 -5.62
C GLY A 49 10.78 6.90 -6.20
N LYS A 50 11.86 7.63 -6.50
CA LYS A 50 13.13 7.03 -6.92
C LYS A 50 13.79 6.23 -5.80
N LEU A 51 13.71 6.72 -4.57
CA LEU A 51 14.24 6.02 -3.41
C LEU A 51 13.45 4.73 -3.18
N LEU A 52 12.12 4.80 -3.23
CA LEU A 52 11.27 3.61 -3.13
C LEU A 52 11.60 2.58 -4.22
N ALA A 53 11.79 3.02 -5.47
CA ALA A 53 12.18 2.12 -6.55
C ALA A 53 13.53 1.45 -6.30
N ARG A 54 14.49 2.17 -5.70
CA ARG A 54 15.79 1.62 -5.31
C ARG A 54 15.64 0.58 -4.20
N VAL A 55 14.88 0.90 -3.14
CA VAL A 55 14.61 -0.04 -2.04
C VAL A 55 14.03 -1.36 -2.54
N VAL A 56 13.06 -1.29 -3.45
CA VAL A 56 12.46 -2.49 -4.03
C VAL A 56 13.47 -3.28 -4.87
N ARG A 57 14.31 -2.61 -5.67
CA ARG A 57 15.35 -3.30 -6.45
C ARG A 57 16.37 -3.98 -5.55
N ASP A 58 16.85 -3.27 -4.53
CA ASP A 58 17.84 -3.78 -3.58
C ASP A 58 17.26 -4.99 -2.82
N GLY A 59 16.01 -4.90 -2.35
CA GLY A 59 15.32 -6.02 -1.69
C GLY A 59 15.03 -7.21 -2.61
N VAL A 60 14.69 -6.98 -3.89
CA VAL A 60 14.55 -8.07 -4.86
C VAL A 60 15.90 -8.74 -5.14
N ALA A 61 16.98 -7.97 -5.26
CA ALA A 61 18.32 -8.51 -5.48
C ALA A 61 18.81 -9.31 -4.26
N GLU A 62 18.50 -8.86 -3.05
CA GLU A 62 18.84 -9.57 -1.82
C GLU A 62 18.11 -10.92 -1.68
N LEU A 63 16.81 -10.96 -2.00
CA LEU A 63 15.99 -12.18 -1.83
C LEU A 63 16.09 -13.17 -2.98
N PHE A 64 16.21 -12.67 -4.22
CA PHE A 64 16.08 -13.48 -5.44
C PHE A 64 17.33 -13.43 -6.34
N GLY A 65 18.39 -12.73 -5.92
CA GLY A 65 19.62 -12.57 -6.66
C GLY A 65 19.46 -11.82 -7.99
N ASP A 66 20.43 -12.04 -8.87
CA ASP A 66 20.51 -11.38 -10.17
C ASP A 66 19.35 -11.76 -11.10
N TYR A 67 18.81 -12.98 -10.96
CA TYR A 67 17.65 -13.43 -11.73
C TYR A 67 16.43 -12.54 -11.44
N GLY A 68 16.06 -12.40 -10.16
CA GLY A 68 14.92 -11.56 -9.77
C GLY A 68 15.13 -10.10 -10.15
N ALA A 69 16.35 -9.59 -9.93
CA ALA A 69 16.71 -8.23 -10.29
C ALA A 69 16.55 -7.98 -11.80
N GLY A 70 17.02 -8.89 -12.66
CA GLY A 70 16.90 -8.80 -14.10
C GLY A 70 15.45 -8.84 -14.60
N MET A 71 14.63 -9.77 -14.08
CA MET A 71 13.23 -9.91 -14.50
C MET A 71 12.37 -8.69 -14.12
N VAL A 72 12.69 -8.05 -13.01
CA VAL A 72 11.92 -6.90 -12.49
C VAL A 72 12.43 -5.56 -13.05
N ALA A 73 13.72 -5.43 -13.38
CA ALA A 73 14.37 -4.18 -13.76
C ALA A 73 13.67 -3.39 -14.88
N GLY A 74 13.22 -4.08 -15.95
CA GLY A 74 12.57 -3.42 -17.08
C GLY A 74 11.10 -3.03 -16.83
N SER A 75 10.45 -3.62 -15.83
CA SER A 75 9.00 -3.46 -15.61
C SER A 75 8.63 -2.67 -14.37
N LEU A 76 9.56 -2.52 -13.42
CA LEU A 76 9.37 -1.83 -12.15
C LEU A 76 9.39 -0.32 -12.33
N GLN A 77 8.25 0.33 -12.09
CA GLN A 77 8.15 1.78 -12.10
C GLN A 77 7.22 2.27 -10.99
N VAL A 78 7.70 3.18 -10.14
CA VAL A 78 6.83 3.90 -9.19
C VAL A 78 6.09 4.99 -9.95
N LYS A 79 4.75 4.90 -9.98
CA LYS A 79 3.88 5.84 -10.70
C LYS A 79 3.43 6.99 -9.84
N TYR A 80 3.18 6.71 -8.57
CA TYR A 80 2.72 7.67 -7.60
C TYR A 80 3.38 7.38 -6.26
N MET A 81 3.72 8.43 -5.54
CA MET A 81 4.18 8.37 -4.16
C MET A 81 3.79 9.69 -3.50
N SER A 82 3.25 9.63 -2.28
CA SER A 82 2.99 10.80 -1.45
C SER A 82 3.68 10.64 -0.09
N SER A 83 4.52 11.61 0.28
CA SER A 83 5.13 11.69 1.62
C SER A 83 4.11 12.00 2.71
N ALA A 84 3.04 12.71 2.39
CA ALA A 84 2.01 13.10 3.36
C ALA A 84 1.19 11.90 3.87
N THR A 85 0.83 10.97 2.97
CA THR A 85 0.01 9.78 3.30
C THR A 85 0.79 8.47 3.28
N ASN A 86 2.09 8.52 2.94
CA ASN A 86 2.96 7.35 2.76
C ASN A 86 2.39 6.25 1.87
N THR A 87 1.55 6.65 0.91
CA THR A 87 0.92 5.76 -0.05
C THR A 87 1.65 5.85 -1.38
N ALA A 88 1.89 4.71 -2.02
CA ALA A 88 2.51 4.66 -3.34
C ALA A 88 1.83 3.64 -4.27
N ILE A 89 1.95 3.87 -5.57
CA ILE A 89 1.48 2.96 -6.61
C ILE A 89 2.68 2.51 -7.44
N ILE A 90 2.92 1.20 -7.46
CA ILE A 90 4.06 0.57 -8.13
C ILE A 90 3.54 -0.27 -9.30
N ARG A 91 4.05 -0.02 -10.50
CA ARG A 91 3.80 -0.83 -11.70
C ARG A 91 4.88 -1.91 -11.82
N VAL A 92 4.45 -3.13 -12.13
CA VAL A 92 5.31 -4.30 -12.42
C VAL A 92 4.69 -5.14 -13.55
N SER A 93 5.47 -6.00 -14.20
CA SER A 93 4.95 -7.04 -15.11
C SER A 93 4.03 -8.03 -14.38
N ARG A 94 2.99 -8.53 -15.06
CA ARG A 94 2.08 -9.57 -14.50
C ARG A 94 2.84 -10.84 -14.10
N ALA A 95 3.91 -11.21 -14.79
CA ALA A 95 4.63 -12.45 -14.49
C ALA A 95 5.41 -12.39 -13.17
N HIS A 96 5.87 -11.20 -12.74
CA HIS A 96 6.86 -11.05 -11.67
C HIS A 96 6.42 -10.13 -10.52
N TYR A 97 5.13 -9.79 -10.42
CA TYR A 97 4.64 -8.91 -9.35
C TYR A 97 4.80 -9.55 -7.95
N ARG A 98 4.78 -10.89 -7.85
CA ARG A 98 4.96 -11.62 -6.59
C ARG A 98 6.36 -11.44 -6.01
N LEU A 99 7.39 -11.34 -6.86
CA LEU A 99 8.76 -11.05 -6.41
C LEU A 99 8.84 -9.67 -5.73
N VAL A 100 8.20 -8.67 -6.35
CA VAL A 100 8.13 -7.32 -5.79
C VAL A 100 7.31 -7.29 -4.51
N TRP A 101 6.18 -8.01 -4.45
CA TRP A 101 5.38 -8.11 -3.22
C TRP A 101 6.21 -8.73 -2.08
N ALA A 102 6.89 -9.84 -2.32
CA ALA A 102 7.77 -10.45 -1.33
C ALA A 102 8.83 -9.47 -0.85
N ALA A 103 9.55 -8.80 -1.77
CA ALA A 103 10.56 -7.81 -1.42
C ALA A 103 10.01 -6.65 -0.57
N LEU A 104 8.82 -6.14 -0.90
CA LEU A 104 8.15 -5.11 -0.11
C LEU A 104 7.85 -5.59 1.32
N THR A 105 7.41 -6.85 1.46
CA THR A 105 7.03 -7.43 2.76
C THR A 105 8.25 -7.64 3.67
N PHE A 106 9.39 -8.03 3.10
CA PHE A 106 10.65 -8.22 3.84
C PHE A 106 11.45 -6.93 4.05
N THR A 107 11.04 -5.81 3.47
CA THR A 107 11.71 -4.52 3.71
C THR A 107 11.38 -4.03 5.13
N THR A 108 12.37 -4.07 6.01
CA THR A 108 12.24 -3.64 7.42
C THR A 108 12.74 -2.22 7.68
N LYS A 109 13.56 -1.67 6.80
CA LYS A 109 14.22 -0.37 7.00
C LYS A 109 14.41 0.40 5.70
N LEU A 110 14.17 1.71 5.76
CA LEU A 110 14.44 2.61 4.64
C LEU A 110 15.90 3.08 4.65
N PRO A 111 16.56 3.14 3.48
CA PRO A 111 17.92 3.62 3.37
C PRO A 111 18.02 5.13 3.61
N ASN A 112 19.26 5.62 3.72
CA ASN A 112 19.54 7.06 3.77
C ASN A 112 18.91 7.76 2.56
N PRO A 113 18.25 8.92 2.74
CA PRO A 113 18.40 9.87 3.84
C PRO A 113 17.40 9.74 5.01
N VAL A 114 16.46 8.79 4.97
CA VAL A 114 15.41 8.69 6.00
C VAL A 114 15.83 7.81 7.17
N ASN A 115 16.45 6.66 6.91
CA ASN A 115 17.06 5.81 7.95
C ASN A 115 16.08 5.44 9.09
N GLU A 116 14.80 5.20 8.76
CA GLU A 116 13.75 4.84 9.69
C GLU A 116 13.31 3.39 9.48
N SER A 117 12.99 2.70 10.58
CA SER A 117 12.37 1.37 10.56
C SER A 117 10.93 1.48 10.07
N CYS A 118 10.59 0.71 9.04
CA CYS A 118 9.28 0.74 8.42
C CYS A 118 8.76 -0.66 8.10
N VAL A 119 7.45 -0.78 7.99
CA VAL A 119 6.75 -1.94 7.44
C VAL A 119 6.00 -1.47 6.20
N ILE A 120 6.31 -2.07 5.06
CA ILE A 120 5.60 -1.75 3.81
C ILE A 120 4.46 -2.76 3.64
N GLN A 121 3.24 -2.27 3.75
CA GLN A 121 2.04 -3.06 3.55
C GLN A 121 1.59 -2.96 2.09
N VAL A 122 1.54 -4.08 1.38
CA VAL A 122 0.82 -4.17 0.09
C VAL A 122 -0.66 -4.29 0.41
N VAL A 123 -1.44 -3.33 -0.08
CA VAL A 123 -2.83 -3.18 0.32
C VAL A 123 -3.79 -3.69 -0.76
N ARG A 124 -3.44 -3.55 -2.05
CA ARG A 124 -4.20 -4.12 -3.16
C ARG A 124 -3.30 -4.33 -4.38
N VAL A 125 -3.59 -5.35 -5.16
CA VAL A 125 -3.04 -5.53 -6.51
C VAL A 125 -4.16 -5.34 -7.53
N SER A 126 -3.92 -4.53 -8.55
CA SER A 126 -4.89 -4.19 -9.59
C SER A 126 -4.31 -4.39 -10.99
N GLY A 127 -5.16 -4.68 -11.98
CA GLY A 127 -4.74 -4.79 -13.38
C GLY A 127 -4.57 -3.43 -14.08
N THR A 128 -5.33 -2.42 -13.66
CA THR A 128 -5.30 -1.07 -14.24
C THR A 128 -4.98 -0.03 -13.15
N ILE A 129 -4.38 1.09 -13.55
CA ILE A 129 -4.07 2.18 -12.64
C ILE A 129 -5.33 2.83 -12.07
N LYS A 130 -6.39 2.98 -12.89
CA LYS A 130 -7.69 3.53 -12.46
C LYS A 130 -8.28 2.77 -11.27
N LYS A 131 -8.23 1.43 -11.30
CA LYS A 131 -8.71 0.61 -10.19
C LYS A 131 -7.85 0.76 -8.93
N ALA A 132 -6.54 0.95 -9.07
CA ALA A 132 -5.66 1.24 -7.93
C ALA A 132 -5.93 2.63 -7.33
N GLU A 133 -6.24 3.61 -8.17
CA GLU A 133 -6.61 4.98 -7.75
C GLU A 133 -7.97 5.00 -7.04
N GLU A 134 -8.99 4.35 -7.60
CA GLU A 134 -10.31 4.19 -6.99
C GLU A 134 -10.19 3.56 -5.59
N GLU A 135 -9.41 2.48 -5.45
CA GLU A 135 -9.16 1.84 -4.16
C GLU A 135 -8.38 2.71 -3.17
N ALA A 136 -7.42 3.50 -3.66
CA ALA A 136 -6.68 4.45 -2.81
C ALA A 136 -7.63 5.53 -2.25
N ILE A 137 -8.50 6.09 -3.10
CA ILE A 137 -9.48 7.11 -2.70
C ILE A 137 -10.51 6.52 -1.74
N ARG A 138 -11.06 5.34 -2.03
CA ARG A 138 -12.02 4.64 -1.17
C ARG A 138 -11.45 4.42 0.24
N ARG A 139 -10.19 3.98 0.32
CA ARG A 139 -9.50 3.77 1.60
C ARG A 139 -9.18 5.07 2.33
N ALA A 140 -8.80 6.12 1.61
CA ALA A 140 -8.60 7.43 2.21
C ALA A 140 -9.90 7.95 2.84
N ARG A 141 -11.02 7.89 2.12
CA ARG A 141 -12.35 8.25 2.64
C ARG A 141 -12.71 7.42 3.88
N LEU A 142 -12.54 6.09 3.82
CA LEU A 142 -12.79 5.21 4.96
C LEU A 142 -11.93 5.57 6.18
N SER A 143 -10.66 5.95 5.98
CA SER A 143 -9.79 6.38 7.08
C SER A 143 -10.26 7.67 7.74
N ILE A 144 -10.76 8.63 6.94
CA ILE A 144 -11.32 9.90 7.42
C ILE A 144 -12.60 9.66 8.22
N VAL A 145 -13.52 8.83 7.71
CA VAL A 145 -14.77 8.47 8.42
C VAL A 145 -14.45 7.80 9.76
N ARG A 146 -13.48 6.89 9.79
CA ARG A 146 -13.04 6.24 11.05
C ARG A 146 -12.43 7.24 12.03
N ALA A 147 -11.62 8.17 11.55
CA ALA A 147 -11.02 9.22 12.38
C ALA A 147 -12.08 10.17 12.95
N ARG A 148 -13.07 10.57 12.13
CA ARG A 148 -14.19 11.43 12.54
C ARG A 148 -15.03 10.76 13.64
N ARG A 149 -15.43 9.50 13.45
CA ARG A 149 -16.15 8.72 14.47
C ARG A 149 -15.37 8.57 15.77
N ALA A 150 -14.05 8.39 15.68
CA ALA A 150 -13.21 8.29 16.87
C ALA A 150 -13.11 9.64 17.63
N ALA A 151 -13.20 10.77 16.93
CA ALA A 151 -13.27 12.09 17.54
C ALA A 151 -14.65 12.34 18.18
N GLU A 152 -15.73 12.01 17.48
CA GLU A 152 -17.12 12.16 17.95
C GLU A 152 -17.41 11.35 19.22
N ARG A 153 -16.91 10.12 19.31
CA ARG A 153 -17.00 9.32 20.55
C ARG A 153 -16.29 9.95 21.74
N LYS A 154 -15.28 10.80 21.51
CA LYS A 154 -14.59 11.53 22.58
C LYS A 154 -15.31 12.82 22.95
N THR A 155 -16.08 13.41 22.04
CA THR A 155 -16.82 14.67 22.27
C THR A 155 -18.29 14.47 22.68
N GLY A 156 -18.81 13.23 22.64
CA GLY A 156 -20.15 12.89 23.15
C GLY A 156 -21.32 13.36 22.27
N VAL A 157 -21.04 13.85 21.06
CA VAL A 157 -22.06 14.25 20.08
C VAL A 157 -22.15 13.15 19.03
N ALA A 158 -23.23 12.36 19.09
CA ALA A 158 -23.51 11.34 18.10
C ALA A 158 -24.18 12.00 16.88
N ASP A 159 -23.39 12.30 15.85
CA ASP A 159 -23.92 12.59 14.52
C ASP A 159 -24.13 11.25 13.79
N SER A 160 -25.40 10.90 13.55
CA SER A 160 -25.78 9.68 12.87
C SER A 160 -25.50 9.81 11.38
N LEU A 161 -24.30 9.41 10.94
CA LEU A 161 -24.04 9.18 9.52
C LEU A 161 -25.00 8.09 9.04
N SER A 162 -25.84 8.43 8.07
CA SER A 162 -26.88 7.54 7.54
C SER A 162 -26.25 6.32 6.86
N GLU A 163 -27.00 5.21 6.87
CA GLU A 163 -26.63 3.97 6.19
C GLU A 163 -26.36 4.19 4.69
N ASP A 164 -26.97 5.24 4.10
CA ASP A 164 -26.79 5.64 2.70
C ASP A 164 -25.36 6.13 2.37
N GLU A 165 -24.64 6.75 3.31
CA GLU A 165 -23.23 7.14 3.08
C GLU A 165 -22.27 5.94 3.18
N PHE A 166 -22.66 4.85 3.84
CA PHE A 166 -21.87 3.61 3.81
C PHE A 166 -21.98 2.92 2.45
N ASP A 167 -23.14 3.00 1.81
CA ASP A 167 -23.39 2.39 0.50
C ASP A 167 -22.70 3.18 -0.63
N ASP A 168 -22.72 4.52 -0.59
CA ASP A 168 -21.98 5.38 -1.54
C ASP A 168 -20.44 5.23 -1.44
N LEU A 169 -19.93 4.83 -0.27
CA LEU A 169 -18.51 4.52 -0.06
C LEU A 169 -18.11 3.12 -0.53
N GLY A 170 -19.02 2.36 -1.12
CA GLY A 170 -18.77 1.00 -1.62
C GLY A 170 -18.37 0.04 -0.51
N LEU A 171 -18.90 0.23 0.71
CA LEU A 171 -18.60 -0.61 1.88
C LEU A 171 -19.51 -1.84 2.00
N ALA A 172 -20.57 -1.93 1.19
CA ALA A 172 -21.42 -3.12 1.07
C ALA A 172 -20.80 -4.22 0.18
N GLY A 173 -19.74 -3.90 -0.57
CA GLY A 173 -19.00 -4.85 -1.39
C GLY A 173 -17.92 -5.56 -0.59
N ASP A 174 -18.32 -6.65 0.05
CA ASP A 174 -17.54 -7.86 0.35
C ASP A 174 -16.00 -7.75 0.44
N ILE A 175 -15.49 -8.19 1.59
CA ILE A 175 -14.18 -8.84 1.70
C ILE A 175 -14.33 -10.23 1.05
N GLU A 176 -14.67 -10.27 -0.24
CA GLU A 176 -14.46 -11.44 -1.08
C GLU A 176 -13.20 -11.16 -1.88
N ASP A 177 -12.10 -11.76 -1.42
CA ASP A 177 -10.97 -12.10 -2.26
C ASP A 177 -11.47 -13.05 -3.35
N ARG A 178 -12.12 -12.50 -4.37
CA ARG A 178 -12.46 -13.22 -5.60
C ARG A 178 -11.19 -13.32 -6.45
N ASP A 179 -10.23 -14.08 -5.93
CA ASP A 179 -9.15 -14.66 -6.72
C ASP A 179 -9.77 -15.75 -7.60
N GLY A 180 -10.43 -15.32 -8.68
CA GLY A 180 -10.80 -16.20 -9.79
C GLY A 180 -9.53 -16.70 -10.45
N HIS A 181 -9.10 -17.89 -10.03
CA HIS A 181 -8.13 -18.72 -10.71
C HIS A 181 -8.81 -19.32 -11.95
N ASP A 182 -8.94 -18.50 -13.00
CA ASP A 182 -9.22 -19.01 -14.35
C ASP A 182 -7.90 -19.56 -14.92
N ASP A 183 -7.53 -20.75 -14.49
CA ASP A 183 -6.62 -21.64 -15.21
C ASP A 183 -7.35 -23.00 -15.33
N GLU A 184 -8.43 -23.02 -16.12
CA GLU A 184 -8.96 -24.26 -16.71
C GLU A 184 -8.29 -24.38 -18.10
N ASP A 185 -7.17 -25.10 -18.12
CA ASP A 185 -6.60 -25.68 -19.33
C ASP A 185 -7.47 -26.90 -19.70
N ASP A 186 -8.47 -26.70 -20.58
CA ASP A 186 -9.18 -27.78 -21.26
C ASP A 186 -8.25 -28.36 -22.35
N ASP A 187 -7.39 -29.30 -21.96
CA ASP A 187 -6.85 -30.29 -22.89
C ASP A 187 -7.90 -31.40 -23.05
N GLU A 188 -8.77 -31.26 -24.07
CA GLU A 188 -9.60 -32.35 -24.56
C GLU A 188 -8.71 -33.45 -25.16
N ASP A 189 -8.37 -34.45 -24.35
CA ASP A 189 -7.90 -35.78 -24.78
C ASP A 189 -9.10 -36.73 -24.77
N ASP A 190 -9.82 -36.80 -25.89
CA ASP A 190 -10.71 -37.92 -26.21
C ASP A 190 -10.10 -38.71 -27.37
N GLY A 191 -9.51 -39.85 -27.03
CA GLY A 191 -9.12 -40.87 -28.00
C GLY A 191 -10.29 -41.79 -28.37
N ASP A 192 -10.38 -42.10 -29.66
CA ASP A 192 -10.57 -43.46 -30.22
C ASP A 192 -9.89 -43.53 -31.60
#